data_AF-A0A0N0RYB4-F1
#
_entry.id   AF-A0A0N0RYB4-F1
#
_cell.length_a   1.000
_cell.length_b   1.000
_cell.length_c   1.000
_cell.angle_alpha   90.00
_cell.angle_beta   90.00
_cell.angle_gamma   90.00
#
_symmetry.space_group_name_H-M   'P 1'
#
loop_
_entity.id
_entity.type
_entity.pdbx_description
1 polymer ?
#
loop_
_entity_poly.entity_id
_entity_poly.type
_entity_poly.pdbx_seq_one_letter_code
_entity_poly.pdbx_strand_id
1 'polypeptide(L)'
;MLIAIPPTVPNPTPFKLDKKELSVLSKTTYMQAYAGGVVSSNLPLNTTIINTASGNWFDLPDLSLLQWYKSMDSPDRYHKAMMFGNETLNSNGSKALVEQSYRQLIGAGSLPEATNKGLEWLHFAYHGSINIRASVEDLKAGFIH
;
A
#
# COMPACT_ATOMS: atom_id res chain seq x y z
N MET A 1 -2.81 7.32 -23.05
CA MET A 1 -2.14 6.42 -22.09
C MET A 1 -0.92 7.15 -21.55
N LEU A 2 -0.93 7.55 -20.29
CA LEU A 2 0.23 8.13 -19.59
C LEU A 2 0.90 6.99 -18.82
N ILE A 3 2.10 6.58 -19.24
CA ILE A 3 2.89 5.60 -18.50
C ILE A 3 3.73 6.40 -17.50
N ALA A 4 3.36 6.36 -16.21
CA ALA A 4 4.24 6.79 -15.14
C ALA A 4 5.23 5.64 -14.89
N ILE A 5 6.49 5.84 -15.27
CA ILE A 5 7.55 4.87 -15.03
C ILE A 5 7.90 4.93 -13.54
N PRO A 6 7.77 3.83 -12.78
CA PRO A 6 8.17 3.79 -11.38
C PRO A 6 9.61 4.29 -11.23
N PRO A 7 9.95 5.06 -10.20
CA PRO A 7 11.28 5.64 -10.09
C PRO A 7 12.33 4.63 -9.61
N THR A 8 12.32 3.38 -10.07
CA THR A 8 13.30 2.38 -9.64
C THR A 8 14.61 2.50 -10.42
N VAL A 9 15.75 2.13 -9.81
CA VAL A 9 17.09 2.17 -10.45
C VAL A 9 17.18 1.48 -11.82
N PRO A 10 16.46 0.37 -12.12
CA PRO A 10 16.46 -0.23 -13.46
C PRO A 10 15.70 0.59 -14.52
N ASN A 11 14.71 1.37 -14.12
CA ASN A 11 13.83 2.05 -15.05
C ASN A 11 14.47 3.20 -15.87
N PRO A 12 15.48 3.94 -15.36
CA PRO A 12 16.19 4.91 -16.16
C PRO A 12 17.28 4.34 -17.08
N THR A 13 17.39 3.02 -17.25
CA THR A 13 18.35 2.39 -18.18
C THR A 13 18.40 3.04 -19.57
N PRO A 14 17.25 3.43 -20.19
CA PRO A 14 17.28 4.11 -21.49
C PRO A 14 17.93 5.50 -21.48
N PHE A 15 18.01 6.17 -20.32
CA PHE A 15 18.55 7.53 -20.19
C PHE A 15 20.07 7.57 -20.04
N LYS A 16 20.74 6.40 -19.99
CA LYS A 16 22.22 6.29 -19.90
C LYS A 16 22.82 7.14 -18.78
N LEU A 17 22.27 6.97 -17.58
CA LEU A 17 22.70 7.72 -16.40
C LEU A 17 24.21 7.59 -16.16
N ASP A 18 24.83 8.70 -15.77
CA ASP A 18 26.22 8.70 -15.37
C ASP A 18 26.43 8.11 -13.96
N LYS A 19 27.69 7.96 -13.55
CA LYS A 19 28.03 7.39 -12.25
C LYS A 19 27.47 8.20 -11.07
N LYS A 20 27.38 9.53 -11.21
CA LYS A 20 26.90 10.42 -10.17
C LYS A 20 25.38 10.29 -10.04
N GLU A 21 24.66 10.29 -11.15
CA GLU A 21 23.21 10.11 -11.19
C GLU A 21 22.79 8.75 -10.61
N LEU A 22 23.50 7.67 -11.00
CA LEU A 22 23.28 6.33 -10.42
C LEU A 22 23.55 6.31 -8.93
N SER A 23 24.62 6.97 -8.46
CA SER A 23 24.96 7.04 -7.04
C SER A 23 23.92 7.77 -6.21
N VAL A 24 23.27 8.81 -6.76
CA VAL A 24 22.18 9.51 -6.08
C VAL A 24 20.93 8.63 -6.02
N LEU A 25 20.53 8.01 -7.13
CA LEU A 25 19.33 7.17 -7.17
C LEU A 25 19.47 5.88 -6.34
N SER A 26 20.67 5.34 -6.21
CA SER A 26 20.92 4.15 -5.38
C SER A 26 20.73 4.36 -3.88
N LYS A 27 20.69 5.62 -3.41
CA LYS A 27 20.43 5.95 -1.99
C LYS A 27 18.94 5.86 -1.64
N THR A 28 18.08 5.83 -2.64
CA THR A 28 16.64 5.84 -2.42
C THR A 28 16.08 4.45 -2.16
N THR A 29 15.09 4.39 -1.29
CA THR A 29 14.19 3.25 -1.12
C THR A 29 12.80 3.60 -1.65
N TYR A 30 11.93 2.60 -1.76
CA TYR A 30 10.61 2.78 -2.35
C TYR A 30 9.54 2.05 -1.54
N MET A 31 8.31 2.53 -1.67
CA MET A 31 7.15 1.80 -1.19
C MET A 31 6.61 0.90 -2.30
N GLN A 32 6.20 -0.31 -1.97
CA GLN A 32 5.47 -1.18 -2.88
C GLN A 32 3.97 -0.92 -2.75
N ALA A 33 3.27 -0.71 -3.87
CA ALA A 33 1.82 -0.51 -3.89
C ALA A 33 1.08 -1.75 -4.38
N TYR A 34 0.01 -2.14 -3.68
CA TYR A 34 -0.86 -3.23 -4.06
C TYR A 34 -2.32 -2.82 -3.94
N ALA A 35 -3.14 -3.17 -4.91
CA ALA A 35 -4.57 -2.91 -4.85
C ALA A 35 -5.35 -4.19 -5.14
N GLY A 36 -6.54 -4.30 -4.58
CA GLY A 36 -7.47 -5.33 -4.99
C GLY A 36 -8.91 -4.96 -4.74
N GLY A 37 -9.79 -5.72 -5.39
CA GLY A 37 -11.22 -5.69 -5.16
C GLY A 37 -11.62 -6.87 -4.30
N VAL A 38 -12.40 -6.61 -3.25
CA VAL A 38 -12.93 -7.64 -2.35
C VAL A 38 -14.44 -7.47 -2.17
N VAL A 39 -15.10 -8.56 -1.81
CA VAL A 39 -16.52 -8.59 -1.40
C VAL A 39 -16.60 -9.11 0.03
N SER A 40 -17.43 -8.45 0.84
CA SER A 40 -17.85 -8.98 2.12
C SER A 40 -19.20 -8.40 2.54
N SER A 41 -20.05 -9.25 3.14
CA SER A 41 -21.29 -8.83 3.78
C SER A 41 -21.07 -7.98 5.03
N ASN A 42 -19.91 -8.13 5.68
CA ASN A 42 -19.58 -7.47 6.94
C ASN A 42 -18.98 -6.08 6.74
N LEU A 43 -18.37 -5.81 5.58
CA LEU A 43 -17.86 -4.48 5.28
C LEU A 43 -19.03 -3.50 5.01
N PRO A 44 -18.96 -2.28 5.58
CA PRO A 44 -20.03 -1.30 5.45
C PRO A 44 -20.10 -0.73 4.03
N LEU A 45 -21.32 -0.44 3.57
CA LEU A 45 -21.57 0.32 2.34
C LEU A 45 -21.36 1.82 2.58
N ASN A 46 -21.09 2.55 1.51
CA ASN A 46 -20.96 4.02 1.50
C ASN A 46 -19.93 4.57 2.51
N THR A 47 -18.98 3.73 2.91
CA THR A 47 -18.01 4.02 3.97
C THR A 47 -16.61 3.71 3.49
N THR A 48 -15.64 4.48 3.98
CA THR A 48 -14.21 4.14 3.89
C THR A 48 -13.69 3.88 5.29
N ILE A 49 -13.13 2.69 5.51
CA ILE A 49 -12.38 2.37 6.73
C ILE A 49 -10.91 2.66 6.41
N ILE A 50 -10.33 3.61 7.14
CA ILE A 50 -8.96 4.06 6.93
C ILE A 50 -8.14 3.62 8.13
N ASN A 51 -6.95 3.06 7.87
CA ASN A 51 -5.96 2.85 8.91
C ASN A 51 -5.31 4.20 9.22
N THR A 52 -5.63 4.75 10.38
CA THR A 52 -5.12 6.04 10.86
C THR A 52 -4.20 5.84 12.04
N ALA A 53 -3.18 6.69 12.17
CA ALA A 53 -2.32 6.71 13.33
C ALA A 53 -3.05 7.19 14.60
N SER A 54 -2.37 7.09 15.74
CA SER A 54 -2.90 7.25 17.11
C SER A 54 -3.45 8.65 17.49
N GLY A 55 -3.63 9.55 16.53
CA GLY A 55 -4.10 10.93 16.72
C GLY A 55 -2.99 11.99 16.65
N ASN A 56 -1.72 11.58 16.59
CA ASN A 56 -0.59 12.47 16.29
C ASN A 56 -0.36 12.52 14.77
N TRP A 57 -0.42 13.71 14.17
CA TRP A 57 -0.24 13.89 12.72
C TRP A 57 1.18 13.60 12.23
N PHE A 58 2.16 13.57 13.13
CA PHE A 58 3.54 13.15 12.84
C PHE A 58 3.75 11.64 12.95
N ASP A 59 2.78 10.91 13.51
CA ASP A 59 2.84 9.46 13.63
C ASP A 59 2.50 8.86 12.27
N LEU A 60 3.53 8.65 11.45
CA LEU A 60 3.39 8.01 10.14
C LEU A 60 3.40 6.48 10.35
N PRO A 61 2.44 5.76 9.76
CA PRO A 61 2.39 4.32 9.95
C PRO A 61 3.62 3.64 9.34
N ASP A 62 4.12 2.63 10.04
CA ASP A 62 5.14 1.74 9.51
C ASP A 62 4.65 1.06 8.23
N LEU A 63 5.57 0.87 7.29
CA LEU A 63 5.28 0.20 6.02
C LEU A 63 4.87 -1.25 6.24
N SER A 64 4.17 -1.80 5.24
CA SER A 64 3.45 -3.08 5.30
C SER A 64 2.13 -2.95 6.05
N LEU A 65 1.30 -2.05 5.55
CA LEU A 65 -0.01 -1.74 6.07
C LEU A 65 -1.11 -1.90 5.01
N LEU A 66 -2.32 -2.22 5.47
CA LEU A 66 -3.54 -1.88 4.74
C LEU A 66 -3.85 -0.41 5.01
N GLN A 67 -3.95 0.40 3.96
CA GLN A 67 -4.29 1.82 4.08
C GLN A 67 -5.79 2.02 4.25
N TRP A 68 -6.61 1.37 3.42
CA TRP A 68 -8.06 1.49 3.52
C TRP A 68 -8.83 0.35 2.86
N TYR A 69 -10.05 0.12 3.36
CA TYR A 69 -11.18 -0.44 2.62
C TYR A 69 -12.08 0.71 2.18
N LYS A 70 -12.38 0.83 0.89
CA LYS A 70 -13.30 1.85 0.37
C LYS A 70 -14.45 1.17 -0.34
N SER A 71 -15.66 1.41 0.15
CA SER A 71 -16.87 1.02 -0.58
C SER A 71 -16.84 1.63 -1.98
N MET A 72 -17.08 0.79 -2.97
CA MET A 72 -17.45 1.23 -4.30
C MET A 72 -18.93 1.57 -4.31
N ASP A 73 -19.33 2.52 -5.14
CA ASP A 73 -20.74 2.82 -5.38
C ASP A 73 -21.33 1.70 -6.24
N SER A 74 -21.73 0.61 -5.57
CA SER A 74 -22.25 -0.60 -6.20
C SER A 74 -23.18 -1.34 -5.23
N PRO A 75 -24.29 -1.93 -5.73
CA PRO A 75 -25.21 -2.72 -4.91
C PRO A 75 -24.59 -4.03 -4.39
N ASP A 76 -23.49 -4.50 -4.99
CA ASP A 76 -22.91 -5.82 -4.76
C ASP A 76 -21.88 -5.85 -3.62
N ARG A 77 -21.81 -4.78 -2.81
CA ARG A 77 -20.86 -4.65 -1.68
C ARG A 77 -19.40 -4.86 -2.11
N TYR A 78 -19.03 -4.24 -3.23
CA TYR A 78 -17.65 -4.19 -3.69
C TYR A 78 -16.84 -3.18 -2.88
N HIS A 79 -15.67 -3.60 -2.40
CA HIS A 79 -14.71 -2.73 -1.73
C HIS A 79 -13.38 -2.80 -2.44
N LYS A 80 -12.75 -1.64 -2.59
CA LYS A 80 -11.33 -1.57 -2.94
C LYS A 80 -10.50 -1.67 -1.66
N ALA A 81 -9.44 -2.45 -1.70
CA ALA A 81 -8.39 -2.49 -0.67
C ALA A 81 -7.10 -1.93 -1.26
N MET A 82 -6.43 -1.04 -0.52
CA MET A 82 -5.15 -0.44 -0.91
C MET A 82 -4.10 -0.73 0.16
N MET A 83 -2.99 -1.34 -0.23
CA MET A 83 -1.91 -1.72 0.68
C MET A 83 -0.59 -1.10 0.24
N PHE A 84 0.21 -0.71 1.23
CA PHE A 84 1.56 -0.20 1.01
C PHE A 84 2.57 -0.98 1.81
N GLY A 85 3.63 -1.43 1.15
CA GLY A 85 4.72 -2.22 1.72
C GLY A 85 6.07 -1.55 1.59
N ASN A 86 7.04 -2.08 2.32
CA ASN A 86 8.46 -1.91 1.99
C ASN A 86 8.86 -2.89 0.88
N GLU A 87 10.14 -2.95 0.51
CA GLU A 87 10.63 -3.85 -0.54
C GLU A 87 10.44 -5.36 -0.26
N THR A 88 10.21 -5.76 1.00
CA THR A 88 10.08 -7.18 1.37
C THR A 88 8.63 -7.67 1.35
N LEU A 89 7.65 -6.75 1.38
CA LEU A 89 6.25 -7.13 1.19
C LEU A 89 6.05 -7.64 -0.23
N ASN A 90 5.41 -8.81 -0.36
CA ASN A 90 5.03 -9.38 -1.64
C ASN A 90 3.51 -9.50 -1.76
N SER A 91 3.03 -9.95 -2.92
CA SER A 91 1.59 -10.10 -3.19
C SER A 91 0.86 -10.94 -2.15
N ASN A 92 1.42 -12.08 -1.75
CA ASN A 92 0.81 -12.98 -0.76
C ASN A 92 0.76 -12.32 0.62
N GLY A 93 1.87 -11.71 1.05
CA GLY A 93 1.93 -10.96 2.30
C GLY A 93 0.93 -9.80 2.33
N SER A 94 0.77 -9.08 1.23
CA SER A 94 -0.17 -7.96 1.15
C SER A 94 -1.63 -8.42 1.26
N LYS A 95 -2.00 -9.56 0.66
CA LYS A 95 -3.34 -10.15 0.86
C LYS A 95 -3.54 -10.59 2.30
N ALA A 96 -2.53 -11.21 2.91
CA ALA A 96 -2.58 -11.63 4.30
C ALA A 96 -2.78 -10.42 5.25
N LEU A 97 -2.17 -9.26 4.98
CA LEU A 97 -2.40 -8.03 5.74
C LEU A 97 -3.87 -7.58 5.69
N VAL A 98 -4.50 -7.63 4.52
CA VAL A 98 -5.92 -7.30 4.35
C VAL A 98 -6.78 -8.24 5.19
N GLU A 99 -6.61 -9.55 5.01
CA GLU A 99 -7.39 -10.55 5.74
C GLU A 99 -7.16 -10.49 7.26
N GLN A 100 -5.93 -10.20 7.70
CA GLN A 100 -5.62 -9.98 9.11
C GLN A 100 -6.35 -8.76 9.65
N SER A 101 -6.28 -7.62 8.94
CA SER A 101 -6.99 -6.40 9.35
C SER A 101 -8.50 -6.64 9.42
N TYR A 102 -9.08 -7.37 8.46
CA TYR A 102 -10.49 -7.75 8.49
C TYR A 102 -10.86 -8.57 9.72
N ARG A 103 -10.06 -9.60 10.05
CA ARG A 103 -10.27 -10.42 11.26
C ARG A 103 -10.12 -9.60 12.53
N GLN A 104 -9.16 -8.67 12.59
CA GLN A 104 -8.97 -7.78 13.73
C GLN A 104 -10.17 -6.86 13.93
N LEU A 105 -10.71 -6.28 12.86
CA LEU A 105 -11.89 -5.42 12.93
C LEU A 105 -13.14 -6.18 13.42
N ILE A 106 -13.33 -7.44 12.98
CA ILE A 106 -14.40 -8.29 13.50
C ILE A 106 -14.15 -8.62 14.98
N GLY A 107 -12.95 -9.08 15.33
CA GLY A 107 -12.61 -9.47 16.71
C GLY A 107 -12.70 -8.32 17.71
N ALA A 108 -12.48 -7.09 17.25
CA ALA A 108 -12.66 -5.87 18.05
C ALA A 108 -14.11 -5.36 18.10
N GLY A 109 -15.06 -6.04 17.44
CA GLY A 109 -16.47 -5.63 17.34
C GLY A 109 -16.70 -4.37 16.48
N SER A 110 -15.69 -3.93 15.71
CA SER A 110 -15.80 -2.80 14.79
C SER A 110 -16.56 -3.15 13.51
N LEU A 111 -16.59 -4.44 13.16
CA LEU A 111 -17.46 -4.99 12.11
C LEU A 111 -18.38 -6.05 12.72
N PRO A 112 -19.58 -6.27 12.14
CA PRO A 112 -20.47 -7.36 12.58
C PRO A 112 -19.77 -8.72 12.49
N GLU A 113 -20.18 -9.68 13.33
CA GLU A 113 -19.66 -11.06 13.26
C GLU A 113 -19.85 -11.68 11.86
N ALA A 114 -18.82 -12.36 11.37
CA ALA A 114 -18.86 -13.00 10.06
C ALA A 114 -19.77 -14.24 10.12
N THR A 115 -20.85 -14.22 9.33
CA THR A 115 -21.89 -15.27 9.38
C THR A 115 -21.59 -16.49 8.54
N ASN A 116 -20.54 -16.52 7.71
CA ASN A 116 -19.87 -17.73 7.16
C ASN A 116 -18.91 -17.49 5.96
N LYS A 117 -18.72 -16.25 5.48
CA LYS A 117 -17.72 -15.96 4.43
C LYS A 117 -16.77 -14.86 4.90
N GLY A 118 -15.47 -15.14 4.81
CA GLY A 118 -14.43 -14.13 4.99
C GLY A 118 -14.44 -13.12 3.84
N LEU A 119 -13.30 -12.51 3.55
CA LEU A 119 -13.16 -11.70 2.35
C LEU A 119 -13.08 -12.60 1.11
N GLU A 120 -13.90 -12.31 0.11
CA GLU A 120 -13.76 -12.87 -1.23
C GLU A 120 -12.95 -11.91 -2.11
N TRP A 121 -11.85 -12.38 -2.69
CA TRP A 121 -11.04 -11.59 -3.61
C TRP A 121 -11.57 -11.69 -5.04
N LEU A 122 -11.93 -10.55 -5.64
CA LEU A 122 -12.34 -10.47 -7.04
C LEU A 122 -11.16 -10.28 -7.97
N HIS A 123 -10.27 -9.36 -7.59
CA HIS A 123 -9.09 -9.02 -8.37
C HIS A 123 -7.99 -8.50 -7.44
N PHE A 124 -6.74 -8.65 -7.88
CA PHE A 124 -5.57 -8.20 -7.16
C PHE A 124 -4.46 -7.86 -8.13
N ALA A 125 -3.80 -6.72 -7.91
CA ALA A 125 -2.70 -6.25 -8.72
C ALA A 125 -1.58 -5.66 -7.85
N TYR A 126 -0.35 -5.97 -8.24
CA TYR A 126 0.82 -5.20 -7.82
C TYR A 126 0.94 -3.97 -8.72
N HIS A 127 0.97 -2.80 -8.12
CA HIS A 127 1.00 -1.50 -8.81
C HIS A 127 2.42 -0.93 -8.95
N GLY A 128 3.45 -1.70 -8.61
CA GLY A 128 4.83 -1.26 -8.73
C GLY A 128 5.33 -0.51 -7.48
N SER A 129 6.57 -0.04 -7.59
CA SER A 129 7.20 0.82 -6.61
C SER A 129 6.72 2.26 -6.78
N ILE A 130 6.34 2.90 -5.70
CA ILE A 130 5.88 4.28 -5.62
C ILE A 130 6.60 5.01 -4.49
N ASN A 131 6.44 6.32 -4.41
CA ASN A 131 6.91 7.15 -3.29
C ASN A 131 8.38 6.88 -2.91
N ILE A 132 9.29 7.55 -3.62
CA ILE A 132 10.72 7.55 -3.31
C ILE A 132 10.93 8.02 -1.87
N ARG A 133 11.77 7.31 -1.13
CA ARG A 133 12.19 7.65 0.23
C ARG A 133 13.72 7.77 0.28
N ALA A 134 14.19 8.62 1.19
CA ALA A 134 15.61 8.79 1.51
C ALA A 134 15.80 8.60 3.01
N SER A 135 16.98 8.12 3.42
CA SER A 135 17.33 8.02 4.83
C SER A 135 17.51 9.42 5.44
N VAL A 136 17.31 9.54 6.76
CA VAL A 136 17.54 10.81 7.46
C VAL A 136 19.02 11.20 7.37
N GLU A 137 19.90 10.20 7.39
CA GLU A 137 21.35 10.33 7.29
C GLU A 137 21.75 10.92 5.93
N ASP A 138 21.23 10.39 4.82
CA ASP A 138 21.51 10.90 3.48
C ASP A 138 20.99 12.33 3.28
N LEU A 139 19.82 12.65 3.85
CA LEU A 139 19.27 14.00 3.80
C LEU A 139 20.16 14.99 4.58
N LYS A 140 20.63 14.61 5.77
CA LYS A 140 21.52 15.45 6.60
C LYS A 140 22.91 15.64 5.96
N ALA A 141 23.42 14.64 5.27
CA ALA A 141 24.72 14.70 4.58
C ALA A 141 24.68 15.52 3.27
N GLY A 142 23.49 15.98 2.85
CA GLY A 142 23.27 16.57 1.53
C GLY A 142 23.05 15.46 0.50
N PHE A 143 21.78 15.23 0.16
CA PHE A 143 21.35 14.08 -0.64
C PHE A 143 22.03 13.99 -2.02
N ILE A 144 22.22 15.15 -2.65
CA ILE A 144 22.91 15.31 -3.94
C ILE A 144 24.29 15.90 -3.65
N HIS A 145 25.34 15.11 -3.84
CA HIS A 145 26.73 15.56 -3.73
C HIS A 145 27.57 14.99 -4.88
#